data_AF-A0A1C7WDJ3-F1
#
_entry.id   AF-A0A1C7WDJ3-F1
#
_cell.length_a   1.000
_cell.length_b   1.000
_cell.length_c   1.000
_cell.angle_alpha   90.00
_cell.angle_beta   90.00
_cell.angle_gamma   90.00
#
_symmetry.space_group_name_H-M   'P 1'
#
loop_
_entity.id
_entity.type
_entity.pdbx_description
1 polymer ?
#
loop_
_entity_poly.entity_id
_entity_poly.type
_entity_poly.pdbx_seq_one_letter_code
_entity_poly.pdbx_strand_id
1 'polypeptide(L)'
;MDVNRRQFFKICAGGMAGTTVAALGFAPKAALAETRNYKLLRAKETRNTCTYCSVGCGLLMYSLGDGAKNAKSTIFHIEGDADHPVNRGALCPKGAGLLDYIHSDSRLRYPEYRAPGSDKWQRISWNEAFDRIARLMKNDRDANFEATNAAGVTVNRWLSTGMLCASAASNETGMLTQKFVRSLGMLAVDNQARV
;
A
#
# COMPACT_ATOMS: atom_id res chain seq x y z
N MET A 1 6.07 -21.13 69.70
CA MET A 1 5.36 -22.17 68.90
C MET A 1 5.86 -23.51 69.39
N ASP A 2 5.04 -24.24 70.15
CA ASP A 2 5.39 -25.59 70.60
C ASP A 2 5.16 -26.59 69.46
N VAL A 3 6.25 -26.95 68.78
CA VAL A 3 6.24 -27.92 67.68
C VAL A 3 6.48 -29.31 68.28
N ASN A 4 5.50 -30.22 68.18
CA ASN A 4 5.70 -31.59 68.63
C ASN A 4 6.65 -32.35 67.67
N ARG A 5 7.26 -33.45 68.15
CA ARG A 5 8.24 -34.24 67.37
C ARG A 5 7.69 -34.65 65.98
N ARG A 6 6.42 -34.99 65.88
CA ARG A 6 5.78 -35.38 64.61
C ARG A 6 5.66 -34.19 63.64
N GLN A 7 5.36 -33.00 64.15
CA GLN A 7 5.32 -31.76 63.35
C GLN A 7 6.72 -31.36 62.89
N PHE A 8 7.75 -31.52 63.74
CA PHE A 8 9.13 -31.26 63.36
C PHE A 8 9.56 -32.12 62.15
N PHE A 9 9.30 -33.43 62.16
CA PHE A 9 9.63 -34.29 61.02
C PHE A 9 8.86 -33.95 59.75
N LYS A 10 7.60 -33.53 59.85
CA LYS A 10 6.82 -33.07 58.69
C LYS A 10 7.38 -31.79 58.07
N ILE A 11 7.84 -30.85 58.90
CA ILE A 11 8.47 -29.61 58.43
C ILE A 11 9.80 -29.92 57.75
N CYS A 12 10.64 -30.76 58.34
CA CYS A 12 11.92 -31.16 57.74
C CYS A 12 11.73 -31.89 56.40
N ALA A 13 10.77 -32.83 56.33
CA ALA A 13 10.46 -33.55 55.09
C ALA A 13 9.91 -32.61 54.00
N GLY A 14 8.98 -31.70 54.36
CA GLY A 14 8.44 -30.71 53.43
C GLY A 14 9.49 -29.71 52.94
N GLY A 15 10.38 -29.26 53.85
CA GLY A 15 11.50 -28.39 53.53
C GLY A 15 12.49 -29.04 52.56
N MET A 16 12.92 -30.27 52.86
CA MET A 16 13.84 -31.04 52.01
C MET A 16 13.25 -31.33 50.63
N ALA A 17 11.97 -31.71 50.56
CA ALA A 17 11.27 -31.93 49.30
C ALA A 17 11.17 -30.62 48.50
N GLY A 18 10.79 -29.51 49.14
CA GLY A 18 10.70 -28.19 48.50
C GLY A 18 12.05 -27.70 47.95
N THR A 19 13.13 -27.81 48.72
CA THR A 19 14.47 -27.41 48.27
C THR A 19 15.00 -28.29 47.15
N THR A 20 14.74 -29.60 47.21
CA THR A 20 15.16 -30.54 46.15
C THR A 20 14.43 -30.26 44.84
N VAL A 21 13.11 -30.06 44.89
CA VAL A 21 12.29 -29.68 43.73
C VAL A 21 12.76 -28.36 43.14
N ALA A 22 13.05 -27.35 43.97
CA ALA A 22 13.59 -26.08 43.51
C ALA A 22 14.98 -26.22 42.86
N ALA A 23 15.90 -26.97 43.49
CA ALA A 23 17.25 -27.21 42.97
C ALA A 23 17.26 -28.02 41.66
N LEU A 24 16.29 -28.90 41.46
CA LEU A 24 16.07 -29.63 40.20
C LEU A 24 15.44 -28.77 39.09
N GLY A 25 15.26 -27.47 39.31
CA GLY A 25 14.81 -26.52 38.29
C GLY A 25 13.29 -26.43 38.11
N PHE A 26 12.51 -27.02 39.01
CA PHE A 26 11.04 -26.89 39.03
C PHE A 26 10.57 -25.63 39.77
N ALA A 27 11.49 -24.84 40.33
CA ALA A 27 11.18 -23.48 40.72
C ALA A 27 10.85 -22.63 39.47
N PRO A 28 9.81 -21.79 39.49
CA PRO A 28 9.53 -20.90 38.39
C PRO A 28 10.76 -20.05 38.06
N LYS A 29 11.16 -20.02 36.79
CA LYS A 29 12.19 -19.06 36.34
C LYS A 29 11.64 -17.65 36.54
N ALA A 30 12.50 -16.72 36.98
CA ALA A 30 12.15 -15.31 36.94
C ALA A 30 11.87 -14.94 35.47
N ALA A 31 10.61 -14.63 35.16
CA ALA A 31 10.24 -14.09 33.87
C ALA A 31 10.72 -12.63 33.82
N LEU A 32 11.89 -12.40 33.21
CA LEU A 32 12.32 -11.04 32.89
C LEU A 32 11.37 -10.51 31.81
N ALA A 33 10.58 -9.50 32.17
CA ALA A 33 9.73 -8.79 31.22
C ALA A 33 10.63 -7.93 30.31
N GLU A 34 11.23 -8.55 29.30
CA GLU A 34 11.96 -7.84 28.26
C GLU A 34 10.98 -7.45 27.14
N THR A 35 10.96 -6.17 26.78
CA THR A 35 10.24 -5.71 25.60
C THR A 35 11.02 -6.11 24.35
N ARG A 36 10.33 -6.53 23.28
CA ARG A 36 10.99 -6.71 21.98
C ARG A 36 11.73 -5.43 21.56
N ASN A 37 12.85 -5.59 20.85
CA ASN A 37 13.55 -4.46 20.25
C ASN A 37 12.62 -3.65 19.34
N TYR A 38 12.85 -2.34 19.29
CA TYR A 38 12.06 -1.44 18.45
C TYR A 38 12.31 -1.74 16.96
N LYS A 39 11.28 -2.21 16.27
CA LYS A 39 11.40 -2.79 14.91
C LYS A 39 11.89 -1.82 13.82
N LEU A 40 11.89 -0.51 14.09
CA LEU A 40 12.20 0.52 13.09
C LEU A 40 13.61 1.10 13.22
N LEU A 41 14.42 0.66 14.21
CA LEU A 41 15.72 1.29 14.55
C LEU A 41 16.69 1.50 13.38
N ARG A 42 16.62 0.65 12.34
CA ARG A 42 17.46 0.75 11.14
C ARG A 42 16.65 0.71 9.84
N ALA A 43 15.37 1.03 9.91
CA ALA A 43 14.54 1.14 8.73
C ALA A 43 14.84 2.45 8.00
N LYS A 44 14.68 2.46 6.67
CA LYS A 44 14.69 3.70 5.92
C LYS A 44 13.34 4.39 6.09
N GLU A 45 13.34 5.55 6.72
CA GLU A 45 12.18 6.42 6.85
C GLU A 45 12.00 7.27 5.57
N THR A 46 10.78 7.47 5.11
CA THR A 46 10.45 8.33 3.97
C THR A 46 9.11 9.01 4.20
N ARG A 47 9.07 10.32 4.01
CA ARG A 47 7.86 11.14 4.10
C ARG A 47 6.96 10.94 2.89
N ASN A 48 5.65 10.85 3.12
CA ASN A 48 4.63 10.81 2.05
C ASN A 48 3.31 11.42 2.55
N THR A 49 2.29 11.46 1.69
CA THR A 49 0.94 11.95 2.01
C THR A 49 -0.09 10.84 1.84
N CYS A 50 -1.11 10.82 2.71
CA CYS A 50 -2.19 9.86 2.65
C CYS A 50 -2.94 9.88 1.30
N THR A 51 -3.14 8.70 0.68
CA THR A 51 -3.70 8.55 -0.67
C THR A 51 -5.23 8.56 -0.75
N TYR A 52 -5.95 8.77 0.36
CA TYR A 52 -7.40 8.59 0.40
C TYR A 52 -8.20 9.87 0.16
N CYS A 53 -8.31 10.74 1.17
CA CYS A 53 -9.18 11.91 1.13
C CYS A 53 -8.36 13.21 1.13
N SER A 54 -9.02 14.33 0.85
CA SER A 54 -8.39 15.65 0.65
C SER A 54 -7.86 16.32 1.92
N VAL A 55 -7.93 15.68 3.10
CA VAL A 55 -7.29 16.21 4.32
C VAL A 55 -5.78 16.32 4.14
N GLY A 56 -5.16 15.42 3.37
CA GLY A 56 -3.72 15.47 3.08
C GLY A 56 -2.85 15.19 4.29
N CYS A 57 -3.19 14.17 5.10
CA CYS A 57 -2.38 13.80 6.27
C CYS A 57 -0.95 13.41 5.88
N GLY A 58 0.04 13.94 6.58
CA GLY A 58 1.44 13.55 6.45
C GLY A 58 1.72 12.17 7.05
N LEU A 59 2.61 11.42 6.40
CA LEU A 59 2.98 10.04 6.73
C LEU A 59 4.49 9.89 6.91
N LEU A 60 4.88 9.02 7.83
CA LEU A 60 6.20 8.41 7.88
C LEU A 60 6.07 6.94 7.47
N MET A 61 6.74 6.58 6.37
CA MET A 61 6.78 5.22 5.86
C MET A 61 8.16 4.60 6.12
N TYR A 62 8.17 3.38 6.63
CA TYR A 62 9.39 2.67 6.98
C TYR A 62 9.59 1.46 6.06
N SER A 63 10.71 1.45 5.36
CA SER A 63 11.10 0.37 4.45
C SER A 63 12.26 -0.45 5.00
N LEU A 64 12.23 -1.75 4.72
CA LEU A 64 13.39 -2.62 4.86
C LEU A 64 14.41 -2.27 3.78
N GLY A 65 15.69 -2.24 4.16
CA GLY A 65 16.80 -1.81 3.31
C GLY A 65 17.15 -0.34 3.54
N ASP A 66 18.44 -0.03 3.51
CA ASP A 66 19.02 1.30 3.76
C ASP A 66 19.05 2.20 2.50
N GLY A 67 18.50 1.71 1.38
CA GLY A 67 18.55 2.39 0.08
C GLY A 67 19.75 2.00 -0.78
N ALA A 68 20.60 1.07 -0.33
CA ALA A 68 21.63 0.50 -1.18
C ALA A 68 21.03 -0.23 -2.39
N LYS A 69 21.69 -0.12 -3.54
CA LYS A 69 21.21 -0.67 -4.82
C LYS A 69 20.99 -2.18 -4.79
N ASN A 70 21.72 -2.92 -3.95
CA ASN A 70 21.59 -4.36 -3.76
C ASN A 70 20.43 -4.77 -2.82
N ALA A 71 19.78 -3.82 -2.15
CA ALA A 71 18.66 -4.07 -1.27
C ALA A 71 17.35 -3.53 -1.89
N LYS A 72 16.46 -4.43 -2.29
CA LYS A 72 15.14 -4.04 -2.75
C LYS A 72 14.31 -3.54 -1.57
N SER A 73 13.91 -2.26 -1.62
CA SER A 73 13.07 -1.68 -0.57
C SER A 73 11.67 -2.28 -0.54
N THR A 74 11.21 -2.60 0.66
CA THR A 74 9.84 -3.06 0.93
C THR A 74 9.32 -2.34 2.17
N ILE A 75 8.24 -1.58 2.02
CA ILE A 75 7.58 -0.90 3.15
C ILE A 75 7.05 -1.96 4.11
N PHE A 76 7.24 -1.81 5.42
CA PHE A 76 6.71 -2.76 6.41
C PHE A 76 6.01 -2.08 7.59
N HIS A 77 6.00 -0.74 7.63
CA HIS A 77 5.25 0.03 8.60
C HIS A 77 4.96 1.44 8.07
N ILE A 78 3.83 2.00 8.46
CA ILE A 78 3.40 3.37 8.17
C ILE A 78 2.75 3.92 9.43
N GLU A 79 3.11 5.15 9.78
CA GLU A 79 2.44 5.95 10.82
C GLU A 79 2.33 7.41 10.41
N GLY A 80 1.69 8.25 11.24
CA GLY A 80 1.49 9.66 10.92
C GLY A 80 2.74 10.50 11.19
N ASP A 81 2.96 11.51 10.35
CA ASP A 81 4.02 12.49 10.56
C ASP A 81 3.62 13.47 11.68
N ALA A 82 4.37 13.45 12.79
CA ALA A 82 4.15 14.30 13.96
C ALA A 82 4.38 15.79 13.67
N ASP A 83 5.25 16.12 12.70
CA ASP A 83 5.57 17.50 12.32
C ASP A 83 4.52 18.09 11.36
N HIS A 84 3.65 17.26 10.77
CA HIS A 84 2.70 17.72 9.78
C HIS A 84 1.57 18.55 10.44
N PRO A 85 1.35 19.81 10.01
CA PRO A 85 0.53 20.77 10.77
C PRO A 85 -0.95 20.39 10.85
N VAL A 86 -1.45 19.64 9.87
CA VAL A 86 -2.86 19.25 9.78
C VAL A 86 -3.20 18.08 10.70
N ASN A 87 -2.43 16.99 10.65
CA ASN A 87 -2.75 15.76 11.37
C ASN A 87 -1.92 15.54 12.64
N ARG A 88 -0.75 16.18 12.78
CA ARG A 88 0.09 16.10 13.98
C ARG A 88 0.31 14.66 14.46
N GLY A 89 0.62 13.75 13.54
CA GLY A 89 0.82 12.32 13.80
C GLY A 89 -0.45 11.46 13.79
N ALA A 90 -1.65 12.04 13.79
CA ALA A 90 -2.90 11.27 13.76
C ALA A 90 -3.15 10.64 12.38
N LEU A 91 -3.74 9.43 12.38
CA LEU A 91 -4.29 8.77 11.20
C LEU A 91 -5.63 8.12 11.53
N CYS A 92 -6.62 8.33 10.66
CA CYS A 92 -7.89 7.59 10.71
C CYS A 92 -7.67 6.13 10.24
N PRO A 93 -8.65 5.20 10.42
CA PRO A 93 -8.43 3.77 10.11
C PRO A 93 -8.03 3.51 8.66
N LYS A 94 -8.46 4.36 7.71
CA LYS A 94 -8.01 4.29 6.31
C LYS A 94 -6.50 4.51 6.20
N GLY A 95 -6.02 5.63 6.76
CA GLY A 95 -4.60 6.00 6.71
C GLY A 95 -3.72 5.04 7.52
N ALA A 96 -4.16 4.62 8.71
CA ALA A 96 -3.43 3.67 9.54
C ALA A 96 -3.34 2.27 8.89
N GLY A 97 -4.31 1.90 8.05
CA GLY A 97 -4.35 0.64 7.30
C GLY A 97 -3.63 0.66 5.95
N LEU A 98 -2.89 1.72 5.58
CA LEU A 98 -2.23 1.84 4.27
C LEU A 98 -1.27 0.69 3.95
N LEU A 99 -0.68 0.06 4.97
CA LEU A 99 0.22 -1.08 4.77
C LEU A 99 -0.51 -2.25 4.07
N ASP A 100 -1.74 -2.52 4.45
CA ASP A 100 -2.56 -3.61 3.90
C ASP A 100 -3.02 -3.31 2.47
N TYR A 101 -3.24 -2.02 2.16
CA TYR A 101 -3.47 -1.59 0.77
C TYR A 101 -2.24 -1.83 -0.10
N ILE A 102 -1.05 -1.46 0.38
CA ILE A 102 0.20 -1.61 -0.37
C ILE A 102 0.51 -3.09 -0.61
N HIS A 103 0.33 -3.95 0.39
CA HIS A 103 0.63 -5.39 0.33
C HIS A 103 -0.56 -6.28 -0.01
N SER A 104 -1.70 -5.70 -0.39
CA SER A 104 -2.89 -6.46 -0.76
C SER A 104 -2.55 -7.55 -1.79
N ASP A 105 -3.03 -8.77 -1.57
CA ASP A 105 -2.87 -9.87 -2.52
C ASP A 105 -3.53 -9.56 -3.88
N SER A 106 -4.47 -8.63 -3.91
CA SER A 106 -5.16 -8.16 -5.12
C SER A 106 -4.38 -7.10 -5.91
N ARG A 107 -3.16 -6.74 -5.51
CA ARG A 107 -2.30 -5.83 -6.29
C ARG A 107 -2.01 -6.41 -7.68
N LEU A 108 -2.34 -5.64 -8.72
CA LEU A 108 -2.01 -6.00 -10.10
C LEU A 108 -0.49 -6.14 -10.26
N ARG A 109 -0.04 -7.27 -10.84
CA ARG A 109 1.40 -7.61 -10.99
C ARG A 109 1.89 -7.51 -12.44
N TYR A 110 1.00 -7.75 -13.41
CA TYR A 110 1.35 -7.85 -14.83
C TYR A 110 0.24 -7.24 -15.70
N PRO A 111 0.54 -6.84 -16.94
CA PRO A 111 -0.48 -6.57 -17.95
C PRO A 111 -1.30 -7.83 -18.26
N GLU A 112 -2.62 -7.66 -18.38
CA GLU A 112 -3.57 -8.74 -18.63
C GLU A 112 -4.52 -8.34 -19.77
N TYR A 113 -4.89 -9.31 -20.59
CA TYR A 113 -5.79 -9.15 -21.73
C TYR A 113 -6.95 -10.14 -21.63
N ARG A 114 -8.16 -9.66 -21.94
CA ARG A 114 -9.36 -10.48 -22.07
C ARG A 114 -9.86 -10.38 -23.51
N ALA A 115 -9.86 -11.51 -24.22
CA ALA A 115 -10.33 -11.55 -25.60
C ALA A 115 -11.86 -11.37 -25.70
N PRO A 116 -12.39 -10.84 -26.82
CA PRO A 116 -13.82 -10.82 -27.08
C PRO A 116 -14.44 -12.21 -26.91
N GLY A 117 -15.54 -12.30 -26.16
CA GLY A 117 -16.20 -13.57 -25.85
C GLY A 117 -15.50 -14.46 -24.81
N SER A 118 -14.35 -14.07 -24.27
CA SER A 118 -13.65 -14.84 -23.23
C SER A 118 -14.17 -14.53 -21.82
N ASP A 119 -14.05 -15.49 -20.92
CA ASP A 119 -14.37 -15.43 -19.50
C ASP A 119 -13.12 -15.32 -18.60
N LYS A 120 -11.91 -15.30 -19.18
CA LYS A 120 -10.64 -15.33 -18.44
C LYS A 120 -9.65 -14.26 -18.90
N TRP A 121 -8.74 -13.92 -17.98
CA TRP A 121 -7.59 -13.06 -18.25
C TRP A 121 -6.39 -13.88 -18.72
N GLN A 122 -5.66 -13.34 -19.69
CA GLN A 122 -4.38 -13.84 -20.15
C GLN A 122 -3.29 -12.81 -19.86
N ARG A 123 -2.25 -13.22 -19.13
CA ARG A 123 -1.06 -12.38 -18.95
C ARG A 123 -0.37 -12.13 -20.29
N ILE A 124 -0.02 -10.88 -20.55
CA ILE A 124 0.74 -10.46 -21.74
C ILE A 124 1.96 -9.61 -21.34
N SER A 125 2.84 -9.32 -22.30
CA SER A 125 3.96 -8.41 -22.10
C SER A 125 3.51 -6.94 -22.18
N TRP A 126 4.31 -6.03 -21.61
CA TRP A 126 4.06 -4.59 -21.75
C TRP A 126 4.10 -4.13 -23.20
N ASN A 127 5.05 -4.60 -24.01
CA ASN A 127 5.15 -4.24 -25.43
C ASN A 127 3.91 -4.69 -26.21
N GLU A 128 3.45 -5.93 -25.97
CA GLU A 128 2.23 -6.43 -26.59
C GLU A 128 1.00 -5.61 -26.19
N ALA A 129 0.90 -5.20 -24.93
CA ALA A 129 -0.18 -4.34 -24.46
C ALA A 129 -0.17 -2.98 -25.18
N PHE A 130 1.00 -2.32 -25.24
CA PHE A 130 1.14 -1.03 -25.92
C PHE A 130 0.82 -1.11 -27.41
N ASP A 131 1.34 -2.12 -28.12
CA ASP A 131 1.11 -2.27 -29.56
C ASP A 131 -0.36 -2.53 -29.89
N ARG A 132 -1.05 -3.37 -29.09
CA ARG A 132 -2.48 -3.65 -29.27
C ARG A 132 -3.31 -2.40 -29.03
N ILE A 133 -3.07 -1.69 -27.91
CA ILE A 133 -3.81 -0.47 -27.55
C ILE A 133 -3.59 0.60 -28.60
N ALA A 134 -2.34 0.88 -28.99
CA ALA A 134 -2.02 1.90 -29.98
C ALA A 134 -2.67 1.61 -31.34
N ARG A 135 -2.68 0.35 -31.79
CA ARG A 135 -3.33 -0.04 -33.05
C ARG A 135 -4.84 0.18 -33.02
N LEU A 136 -5.51 -0.24 -31.94
CA LEU A 136 -6.95 -0.03 -31.79
C LEU A 136 -7.30 1.47 -31.73
N MET A 137 -6.54 2.25 -30.96
CA MET A 137 -6.70 3.69 -30.87
C MET A 137 -6.51 4.37 -32.23
N LYS A 138 -5.45 4.01 -32.97
CA LYS A 138 -5.19 4.58 -34.29
C LYS A 138 -6.32 4.26 -35.28
N ASN A 139 -6.75 3.01 -35.32
CA ASN A 139 -7.82 2.58 -36.22
C ASN A 139 -9.13 3.32 -35.95
N ASP A 140 -9.52 3.46 -34.68
CA ASP A 140 -10.74 4.19 -34.30
C ASP A 140 -10.62 5.69 -34.57
N ARG A 141 -9.47 6.29 -34.22
CA ARG A 141 -9.23 7.71 -34.45
C ARG A 141 -9.24 8.06 -35.94
N ASP A 142 -8.53 7.30 -36.77
CA ASP A 142 -8.48 7.58 -38.21
C ASP A 142 -9.87 7.44 -38.86
N ALA A 143 -10.73 6.54 -38.35
CA ALA A 143 -12.09 6.37 -38.85
C ALA A 143 -13.05 7.47 -38.40
N ASN A 144 -12.86 8.02 -37.20
CA ASN A 144 -13.87 8.85 -36.51
C ASN A 144 -13.39 10.27 -36.15
N PHE A 145 -12.22 10.70 -36.61
CA PHE A 145 -11.71 12.04 -36.31
C PHE A 145 -12.43 13.12 -37.12
N GLU A 146 -12.95 14.12 -36.43
CA GLU A 146 -13.63 15.27 -37.02
C GLU A 146 -12.63 16.44 -37.15
N ALA A 147 -12.10 16.65 -38.36
CA ALA A 147 -11.26 17.82 -38.64
C ALA A 147 -12.07 19.12 -38.67
N THR A 148 -13.27 19.07 -39.26
CA THR A 148 -14.21 20.21 -39.36
C THR A 148 -15.60 19.80 -38.90
N ASN A 149 -16.37 20.76 -38.39
CA ASN A 149 -17.77 20.56 -38.04
C ASN A 149 -18.70 20.85 -39.23
N ALA A 150 -20.01 20.67 -39.04
CA ALA A 150 -21.03 20.91 -40.07
C ALA A 150 -21.07 22.36 -40.61
N ALA A 151 -20.53 23.34 -39.85
CA ALA A 151 -20.41 24.73 -40.27
C ALA A 151 -19.08 25.03 -40.97
N GLY A 152 -18.24 24.02 -41.25
CA GLY A 152 -16.93 24.18 -41.88
C GLY A 152 -15.83 24.71 -40.96
N VAL A 153 -16.09 24.87 -39.65
CA VAL A 153 -15.09 25.35 -38.69
C VAL A 153 -14.18 24.19 -38.29
N THR A 154 -12.87 24.43 -38.27
CA THR A 154 -11.89 23.46 -37.76
C THR A 154 -12.11 23.20 -36.26
N VAL A 155 -12.30 21.91 -35.91
CA VAL A 155 -12.54 21.47 -34.53
C VAL A 155 -11.55 20.43 -34.04
N ASN A 156 -10.91 19.66 -34.93
CA ASN A 156 -9.87 18.68 -34.63
C ASN A 156 -10.16 17.81 -33.40
N ARG A 157 -11.33 17.15 -33.39
CA ARG A 157 -11.82 16.41 -32.23
C ARG A 157 -12.07 14.93 -32.54
N TRP A 158 -11.94 14.11 -31.51
CA TRP A 158 -12.18 12.67 -31.51
C TRP A 158 -13.19 12.34 -30.41
N LEU A 159 -14.35 11.78 -30.79
CA LEU A 159 -15.50 11.62 -29.90
C LEU A 159 -15.90 10.16 -29.65
N SER A 160 -15.42 9.21 -30.45
CA SER A 160 -15.76 7.78 -30.33
C SER A 160 -14.99 7.05 -29.22
N THR A 161 -13.88 7.63 -28.75
CA THR A 161 -13.12 7.14 -27.59
C THR A 161 -13.04 8.22 -26.51
N GLY A 162 -13.36 7.85 -25.28
CA GLY A 162 -13.27 8.71 -24.09
C GLY A 162 -12.34 8.15 -23.03
N MET A 163 -12.13 8.92 -21.96
CA MET A 163 -11.25 8.53 -20.87
C MET A 163 -11.73 9.05 -19.51
N LEU A 164 -11.70 8.18 -18.50
CA LEU A 164 -11.89 8.53 -17.10
C LEU A 164 -10.52 8.70 -16.42
N CYS A 165 -10.30 9.86 -15.81
CA CYS A 165 -9.00 10.26 -15.25
C CYS A 165 -8.96 10.01 -13.74
N ALA A 166 -7.76 9.75 -13.22
CA ALA A 166 -7.57 9.41 -11.80
C ALA A 166 -7.29 10.64 -10.93
N SER A 167 -8.29 11.11 -10.16
CA SER A 167 -8.07 12.14 -9.13
C SER A 167 -7.18 11.66 -7.97
N ALA A 168 -6.98 10.35 -7.86
CA ALA A 168 -6.13 9.73 -6.85
C ALA A 168 -4.65 9.61 -7.27
N ALA A 169 -4.30 10.03 -8.49
CA ALA A 169 -2.92 10.10 -8.96
C ALA A 169 -2.32 11.49 -8.71
N SER A 170 -1.02 11.65 -9.01
CA SER A 170 -0.35 12.94 -8.81
C SER A 170 -0.77 13.99 -9.86
N ASN A 171 -0.50 15.26 -9.57
CA ASN A 171 -0.74 16.36 -10.50
C ASN A 171 0.09 16.23 -11.79
N GLU A 172 1.31 15.71 -11.69
CA GLU A 172 2.19 15.46 -12.83
C GLU A 172 1.59 14.40 -13.75
N THR A 173 1.05 13.31 -13.17
CA THR A 173 0.26 12.34 -13.94
C THR A 173 -0.93 13.03 -14.60
N GLY A 174 -1.68 13.86 -13.87
CA GLY A 174 -2.79 14.64 -14.42
C GLY A 174 -2.39 15.51 -15.63
N MET A 175 -1.23 16.16 -15.56
CA MET A 175 -0.69 16.96 -16.67
C MET A 175 -0.30 16.10 -17.88
N LEU A 176 0.38 14.97 -17.65
CA LEU A 176 0.69 14.03 -18.73
C LEU A 176 -0.57 13.49 -19.40
N THR A 177 -1.57 13.13 -18.58
CA THR A 177 -2.89 12.69 -19.01
C THR A 177 -3.59 13.75 -19.87
N GLN A 178 -3.59 15.01 -19.44
CA GLN A 178 -4.16 16.12 -20.20
C GLN A 178 -3.47 16.30 -21.56
N LYS A 179 -2.14 16.29 -21.60
CA LYS A 179 -1.39 16.39 -22.87
C LYS A 179 -1.70 15.20 -23.79
N PHE A 180 -1.75 14.00 -23.23
CA PHE A 180 -2.07 12.78 -23.98
C PHE A 180 -3.44 12.85 -24.65
N VAL A 181 -4.51 13.12 -23.89
CA VAL A 181 -5.87 13.10 -24.45
C VAL A 181 -6.16 14.28 -25.37
N ARG A 182 -5.68 15.48 -25.05
CA ARG A 182 -5.96 16.67 -25.86
C ARG A 182 -5.16 16.68 -27.16
N SER A 183 -3.92 16.17 -27.16
CA SER A 183 -3.16 16.01 -28.40
C SER A 183 -3.79 14.98 -29.36
N LEU A 184 -4.53 14.00 -28.82
CA LEU A 184 -5.33 13.07 -29.62
C LEU A 184 -6.67 13.65 -30.07
N GLY A 185 -7.09 14.82 -29.55
CA GLY A 185 -8.37 15.47 -29.87
C GLY A 185 -9.55 15.01 -29.02
N MET A 186 -9.34 14.24 -27.95
CA MET A 186 -10.45 13.73 -27.13
C MET A 186 -11.17 14.87 -26.38
N LEU A 187 -12.51 14.84 -26.41
CA LEU A 187 -13.35 15.75 -25.62
C LEU A 187 -14.10 15.04 -24.48
N ALA A 188 -14.46 13.76 -24.64
CA ALA A 188 -15.09 12.95 -23.61
C ALA A 188 -14.06 12.52 -22.54
N VAL A 189 -13.68 13.47 -21.68
CA VAL A 189 -12.62 13.31 -20.68
C VAL A 189 -13.10 13.91 -19.36
N ASP A 190 -13.28 13.07 -18.35
CA ASP A 190 -13.76 13.46 -17.02
C ASP A 190 -12.98 12.76 -15.91
N ASN A 191 -13.15 13.22 -14.67
CA ASN A 191 -12.68 12.60 -13.44
C ASN A 191 -13.78 12.61 -12.37
N GLN A 192 -13.45 12.16 -11.16
CA GLN A 192 -14.34 12.13 -10.00
C GLN A 192 -14.88 13.51 -9.56
N ALA A 193 -14.40 14.62 -10.12
CA ALA A 193 -15.02 15.92 -9.85
C ALA A 193 -16.44 16.02 -10.45
N ARG A 194 -16.73 15.23 -11.49
CA ARG A 194 -18.04 15.16 -12.15
C ARG A 194 -18.79 13.86 -11.87
N VAL A 195 -18.08 12.72 -11.84
CA VAL A 195 -18.64 11.36 -11.73
C VAL A 195 -18.92 10.98 -10.28
#